data_AF-A0A2T4I5W4-F1
#
_entry.id   AF-A0A2T4I5W4-F1
#
_cell.length_a   1.000
_cell.length_b   1.000
_cell.length_c   1.000
_cell.angle_alpha   90.00
_cell.angle_beta   90.00
_cell.angle_gamma   90.00
#
_symmetry.space_group_name_H-M   'P 1'
#
loop_
_entity.id
_entity.type
_entity.pdbx_description
1 polymer ?
#
loop_
_entity_poly.entity_id
_entity_poly.type
_entity_poly.pdbx_seq_one_letter_code
_entity_poly.pdbx_strand_id
1 'polypeptide(L)'
;MMGIYAKLGRLLLAVVAMAGADRGWAAGAAPPPLSLYGKLPGFERAAISPSGDRIAMVALHDNERRLIVVDRNNKLLSIQNVGNIKVRGLYWAGEDRVLLRRSETQSLGIGFTADKAEFSAMIVIPLNGEKHNPPDPAP
;
A
#
# COMPACT_ATOMS: atom_id res chain seq x y z
N MET A 1 75.44 41.99 -29.51
CA MET A 1 75.73 41.97 -28.06
C MET A 1 74.65 41.14 -27.39
N MET A 2 74.85 40.17 -26.49
CA MET A 2 76.04 39.54 -25.92
C MET A 2 75.52 38.42 -24.98
N GLY A 3 75.97 37.17 -25.18
CA GLY A 3 76.02 36.11 -24.15
C GLY A 3 74.72 35.46 -23.68
N ILE A 4 74.68 34.23 -23.14
CA ILE A 4 75.76 33.41 -22.56
C ILE A 4 75.22 31.96 -22.35
N TYR A 5 75.98 30.97 -22.87
CA TYR A 5 76.27 29.58 -22.42
C TYR A 5 75.15 28.74 -21.74
N ALA A 6 74.69 27.63 -22.32
CA ALA A 6 75.32 26.29 -22.38
C ALA A 6 75.64 25.67 -21.01
N LYS A 7 74.90 24.61 -20.60
CA LYS A 7 75.34 23.34 -19.92
C LYS A 7 74.16 22.35 -19.96
N LEU A 8 74.21 21.27 -20.77
CA LEU A 8 74.57 19.91 -20.36
C LEU A 8 74.10 19.49 -18.96
N GLY A 9 73.31 18.42 -18.88
CA GLY A 9 73.23 17.61 -17.67
C GLY A 9 71.98 16.76 -17.53
N ARG A 10 72.04 15.52 -18.03
CA ARG A 10 71.48 14.28 -17.48
C ARG A 10 70.37 14.44 -16.42
N LEU A 11 69.22 13.79 -16.64
CA LEU A 11 68.92 12.49 -16.00
C LEU A 11 67.62 11.92 -16.57
N LEU A 12 67.68 10.66 -17.01
CA LEU A 12 66.51 9.81 -17.16
C LEU A 12 65.77 9.72 -15.82
N LEU A 13 64.50 10.10 -15.80
CA LEU A 13 63.55 9.53 -14.84
C LEU A 13 62.40 8.95 -15.66
N ALA A 14 62.49 7.65 -15.92
CA ALA A 14 61.37 6.85 -16.36
C ALA A 14 60.35 6.84 -15.21
N VAL A 15 59.27 7.59 -15.35
CA VAL A 15 58.06 7.39 -14.54
C VAL A 15 57.13 6.51 -15.36
N VAL A 16 57.30 5.20 -15.20
CA VAL A 16 56.22 4.25 -15.49
C VAL A 16 55.21 4.40 -14.37
N ALA A 17 54.19 5.22 -14.58
CA ALA A 17 53.01 5.26 -13.73
C ALA A 17 52.01 4.23 -14.25
N MET A 18 52.01 3.08 -13.60
CA MET A 18 50.97 2.07 -13.65
C MET A 18 49.60 2.68 -13.29
N ALA A 19 48.54 2.10 -13.87
CA ALA A 19 47.19 2.01 -13.33
C ALA A 19 46.26 3.22 -13.47
N GLY A 20 45.15 2.96 -14.14
CA GLY A 20 43.95 3.79 -14.07
C GLY A 20 42.93 3.31 -15.07
N ALA A 21 42.40 2.11 -14.83
CA ALA A 21 41.25 1.57 -15.53
C ALA A 21 40.24 2.67 -15.85
N ASP A 22 39.68 2.63 -17.06
CA ASP A 22 38.41 3.27 -17.38
C ASP A 22 37.43 2.91 -16.26
N ARG A 23 37.32 3.77 -15.25
CA ARG A 23 36.27 3.69 -14.26
C ARG A 23 35.04 4.14 -15.02
N GLY A 24 34.45 3.19 -15.74
CA GLY A 24 33.10 3.28 -16.21
C GLY A 24 32.29 3.76 -15.04
N TRP A 25 31.85 5.02 -15.13
CA TRP A 25 30.89 5.61 -14.22
C TRP A 25 29.76 4.60 -14.14
N ALA A 26 29.57 3.97 -12.98
CA ALA A 26 28.45 3.07 -12.76
C ALA A 26 27.20 3.86 -13.11
N ALA A 27 26.60 3.58 -14.27
CA ALA A 27 25.36 4.22 -14.69
C ALA A 27 24.35 3.89 -13.59
N GLY A 28 24.07 4.88 -12.74
CA GLY A 28 23.12 4.73 -11.65
C GLY A 28 21.80 4.27 -12.25
N ALA A 29 21.15 3.29 -11.61
CA ALA A 29 19.84 2.84 -12.05
C ALA A 29 18.90 4.05 -12.21
N ALA A 30 18.16 4.09 -13.32
CA ALA A 30 17.14 5.12 -13.52
C ALA A 30 16.20 5.13 -12.30
N PRO A 31 15.78 6.32 -11.81
CA PRO A 31 14.86 6.39 -10.68
C PRO A 31 13.58 5.61 -11.01
N PRO A 32 12.97 4.91 -10.03
CA PRO A 32 11.71 4.22 -10.25
C PRO A 32 10.65 5.19 -10.81
N PRO A 33 9.78 4.75 -11.73
CA PRO A 33 8.74 5.61 -12.26
C PRO A 33 7.80 6.08 -11.14
N LEU A 34 7.38 7.35 -11.20
CA LEU A 34 6.53 7.97 -10.18
C LEU A 34 5.21 7.23 -9.93
N SER A 35 4.69 6.55 -10.96
CA SER A 35 3.46 5.75 -10.87
C SER A 35 3.52 4.64 -9.82
N LEU A 36 4.70 4.13 -9.48
CA LEU A 36 4.86 3.11 -8.44
C LEU A 36 4.50 3.62 -7.04
N TYR A 37 4.63 4.93 -6.79
CA TYR A 37 4.35 5.54 -5.49
C TYR A 37 2.88 5.97 -5.32
N GLY A 38 2.09 6.00 -6.40
CA GLY A 38 0.67 6.38 -6.38
C GLY A 38 -0.30 5.21 -6.57
N LYS A 39 0.18 4.00 -6.81
CA LYS A 39 -0.66 2.82 -7.04
C LYS A 39 -1.30 2.36 -5.73
N LEU A 40 -2.62 2.19 -5.72
CA LEU A 40 -3.33 1.59 -4.58
C LEU A 40 -2.87 0.14 -4.36
N PRO A 41 -2.64 -0.28 -3.11
CA PRO A 41 -2.26 -1.65 -2.82
C PRO A 41 -3.39 -2.62 -3.19
N GLY A 42 -3.02 -3.78 -3.73
CA GLY A 42 -3.98 -4.85 -4.04
C GLY A 42 -4.59 -5.53 -2.82
N PHE A 43 -4.00 -5.32 -1.65
CA PHE A 43 -4.43 -5.88 -0.37
C PHE A 43 -4.45 -4.76 0.68
N GLU A 44 -5.53 -4.68 1.46
CA GLU A 44 -5.68 -3.65 2.49
C GLU A 44 -5.61 -4.22 3.90
N ARG A 45 -6.33 -5.31 4.18
CA ARG A 45 -6.25 -6.01 5.48
C ARG A 45 -6.84 -7.41 5.45
N ALA A 46 -6.52 -8.19 6.48
CA ALA A 46 -7.15 -9.46 6.77
C ALA A 46 -7.53 -9.60 8.25
N ALA A 47 -8.41 -10.55 8.55
CA ALA A 47 -8.76 -11.01 9.88
C ALA A 47 -9.02 -12.52 9.85
N ILE A 48 -8.55 -13.23 10.85
CA ILE A 48 -8.73 -14.69 11.00
C ILE A 48 -9.91 -14.94 11.95
N SER A 49 -10.75 -15.94 11.66
CA SER A 49 -11.86 -16.33 12.53
C SER A 49 -11.37 -16.91 13.86
N PRO A 50 -12.20 -16.94 14.92
CA PRO A 50 -11.80 -17.47 16.23
C PRO A 50 -11.23 -18.89 16.18
N SER A 51 -11.80 -19.78 15.37
CA SER A 51 -11.32 -21.15 15.13
C SER A 51 -9.98 -21.23 14.39
N GLY A 52 -9.60 -20.17 13.66
CA GLY A 52 -8.47 -20.20 12.73
C GLY A 52 -8.80 -20.80 11.36
N ASP A 53 -10.03 -21.26 11.12
CA ASP A 53 -10.38 -21.99 9.91
C ASP A 53 -10.77 -21.10 8.74
N ARG A 54 -10.95 -19.79 8.97
CA ARG A 54 -11.41 -18.85 7.95
C ARG A 54 -10.60 -17.57 7.98
N ILE A 55 -10.38 -17.01 6.79
CA ILE A 55 -9.70 -15.73 6.60
C ILE A 55 -10.64 -14.81 5.83
N ALA A 56 -10.95 -13.66 6.41
CA ALA A 56 -11.61 -12.56 5.73
C ALA A 56 -10.55 -11.55 5.30
N MET A 57 -10.64 -11.02 4.09
CA MET A 57 -9.69 -10.06 3.55
C MET A 57 -10.36 -9.01 2.67
N VAL A 58 -9.87 -7.77 2.77
CA VAL A 58 -10.22 -6.69 1.85
C VAL A 58 -9.09 -6.52 0.85
N ALA A 59 -9.41 -6.72 -0.42
CA ALA A 59 -8.48 -6.66 -1.52
C ALA A 59 -9.06 -5.83 -2.67
N LEU A 60 -8.18 -5.20 -3.44
CA LEU A 60 -8.53 -4.50 -4.66
C LEU A 60 -8.37 -5.46 -5.84
N HIS A 61 -9.46 -5.66 -6.59
CA HIS A 61 -9.48 -6.44 -7.82
C HIS A 61 -10.23 -5.65 -8.88
N ASP A 62 -9.63 -5.46 -10.06
CA ASP A 62 -10.17 -4.63 -11.16
C ASP A 62 -10.64 -3.25 -10.70
N ASN A 63 -9.86 -2.61 -9.83
CA ASN A 63 -10.14 -1.29 -9.27
C ASN A 63 -11.39 -1.22 -8.35
N GLU A 64 -11.97 -2.36 -7.98
CA GLU A 64 -13.05 -2.48 -6.99
C GLU A 64 -12.55 -3.15 -5.70
N ARG A 65 -12.95 -2.63 -4.54
CA ARG A 65 -12.68 -3.34 -3.28
C ARG A 65 -13.65 -4.49 -3.12
N ARG A 66 -13.09 -5.65 -2.84
CA ARG A 66 -13.82 -6.87 -2.50
C ARG A 66 -13.54 -7.23 -1.05
N LEU A 67 -14.59 -7.59 -0.31
CA LEU A 67 -14.43 -8.44 0.86
C LEU A 67 -14.51 -9.88 0.41
N ILE A 68 -13.43 -10.64 0.64
CA ILE A 68 -13.30 -12.03 0.26
C ILE A 68 -13.14 -12.84 1.55
N VAL A 69 -13.84 -13.96 1.65
CA VAL A 69 -13.71 -14.90 2.76
C VAL A 69 -13.39 -16.27 2.20
N VAL A 70 -12.32 -16.87 2.71
CA VAL A 70 -11.84 -18.21 2.33
C VAL A 70 -11.69 -19.10 3.55
N ASP A 71 -11.75 -20.42 3.35
CA ASP A 71 -11.35 -21.40 4.38
C ASP A 71 -9.82 -21.64 4.40
N ARG A 72 -9.37 -22.46 5.34
CA ARG A 72 -7.97 -22.87 5.52
C ARG A 72 -7.35 -23.52 4.26
N ASN A 73 -8.16 -24.08 3.37
CA ASN A 73 -7.74 -24.69 2.12
C ASN A 73 -7.85 -23.73 0.92
N ASN A 74 -8.03 -22.43 1.17
CA ASN A 74 -8.27 -21.39 0.17
C ASN A 74 -9.57 -21.58 -0.64
N LYS A 75 -10.52 -22.36 -0.14
CA LYS A 75 -11.84 -22.46 -0.77
C LYS A 75 -12.60 -21.16 -0.54
N LEU A 76 -13.12 -20.57 -1.62
CA LEU A 76 -13.98 -19.39 -1.52
C LEU A 76 -15.27 -19.71 -0.76
N LEU A 77 -15.53 -18.95 0.30
CA LEU A 77 -16.75 -19.02 1.11
C LEU A 77 -17.70 -17.86 0.80
N SER A 78 -17.17 -16.65 0.59
CA SER A 78 -17.97 -15.46 0.26
C SER A 78 -17.14 -14.42 -0.48
N ILE A 79 -17.77 -13.70 -1.39
CA ILE A 79 -17.23 -12.50 -2.03
C ILE A 79 -18.29 -11.42 -2.08
N GLN A 80 -17.96 -10.22 -1.60
CA GLN A 80 -18.87 -9.07 -1.58
C GLN A 80 -18.18 -7.86 -2.20
N ASN A 81 -18.89 -7.12 -3.06
CA ASN A 81 -18.44 -5.80 -3.48
C ASN A 81 -18.64 -4.82 -2.32
N VAL A 82 -17.56 -4.21 -1.84
CA VAL A 82 -17.63 -3.17 -0.81
C VAL A 82 -17.35 -1.78 -1.37
N GLY A 83 -17.21 -1.65 -2.70
CA GLY A 83 -17.11 -0.38 -3.41
C GLY A 83 -15.92 0.47 -2.99
N ASN A 84 -16.06 1.79 -3.04
CA ASN A 84 -14.99 2.71 -2.68
C ASN A 84 -15.08 3.19 -1.21
N ILE A 85 -15.63 2.38 -0.31
CA ILE A 85 -15.75 2.79 1.11
C ILE A 85 -14.38 2.84 1.79
N LYS A 86 -14.21 3.79 2.71
CA LYS A 86 -13.00 3.90 3.53
C LYS A 86 -13.05 2.84 4.65
N VAL A 87 -12.47 1.67 4.38
CA VAL A 87 -12.39 0.58 5.37
C VAL A 87 -11.38 0.94 6.46
N ARG A 88 -11.79 0.83 7.73
CA ARG A 88 -11.01 1.15 8.92
C ARG A 88 -10.75 -0.05 9.82
N GLY A 89 -11.45 -1.16 9.60
CA GLY A 89 -11.32 -2.36 10.41
C GLY A 89 -12.07 -3.54 9.81
N LEU A 90 -11.58 -4.73 10.10
CA LEU A 90 -12.17 -6.02 9.73
C LEU A 90 -11.98 -6.96 10.91
N TYR A 91 -13.08 -7.56 11.36
CA TYR A 91 -13.13 -8.42 12.55
C TYR A 91 -14.09 -9.57 12.30
N TRP A 92 -14.12 -10.51 13.24
CA TRP A 92 -15.07 -11.60 13.26
C TRP A 92 -16.01 -11.47 14.47
N ALA A 93 -17.26 -11.85 14.29
CA ALA A 93 -18.19 -12.13 15.36
C ALA A 93 -18.64 -13.59 15.22
N GLY A 94 -18.10 -14.47 16.06
CA GLY A 94 -18.25 -15.91 15.86
C GLY A 94 -17.57 -16.40 14.57
N GLU A 95 -18.08 -17.51 14.02
CA GLU A 95 -17.54 -18.14 12.80
C GLU A 95 -18.29 -17.77 11.52
N ASP A 96 -19.43 -17.11 11.65
CA ASP A 96 -20.42 -16.92 10.60
C ASP A 96 -20.62 -15.45 10.21
N ARG A 97 -19.99 -14.50 10.91
CA ARG A 97 -20.13 -13.07 10.64
C ARG A 97 -18.80 -12.35 10.59
N VAL A 98 -18.63 -11.57 9.53
CA VAL A 98 -17.53 -10.62 9.38
C VAL A 98 -18.05 -9.23 9.73
N LEU A 99 -17.31 -8.51 10.57
CA LEU A 99 -17.59 -7.12 10.92
C LEU A 99 -16.66 -6.20 10.14
N LEU A 100 -17.21 -5.31 9.34
CA LEU A 100 -16.46 -4.31 8.59
C LEU A 100 -16.70 -2.93 9.18
N ARG A 101 -15.65 -2.33 9.77
CA ARG A 101 -15.70 -0.94 10.24
C ARG A 101 -15.35 -0.02 9.08
N ARG A 102 -16.24 0.91 8.75
CA ARG A 102 -15.99 1.97 7.78
C ARG A 102 -16.04 3.34 8.44
N SER A 103 -15.47 4.33 7.78
CA SER A 103 -15.74 5.72 8.11
C SER A 103 -15.92 6.58 6.87
N GLU A 104 -16.47 7.77 7.03
CA GLU A 104 -16.65 8.72 5.95
C GLU A 104 -16.56 10.14 6.48
N THR A 105 -15.90 11.01 5.72
CA THR A 105 -15.80 12.42 6.04
C THR A 105 -16.98 13.13 5.39
N GLN A 106 -17.90 13.65 6.19
CA GLN A 106 -19.07 14.37 5.71
C GLN A 106 -18.89 15.87 5.93
N SER A 107 -19.38 16.68 4.99
CA SER A 107 -19.44 18.12 5.17
C SER A 107 -20.58 18.46 6.13
N LEU A 108 -20.31 19.34 7.08
CA LEU A 108 -21.30 19.85 8.01
C LEU A 108 -21.89 21.14 7.45
N GLY A 109 -23.20 21.31 7.63
CA GLY A 109 -23.93 22.48 7.15
C GLY A 109 -23.81 23.70 8.06
N ILE A 110 -24.60 24.71 7.74
CA ILE A 110 -24.76 25.91 8.58
C ILE A 110 -25.22 25.49 9.98
N GLY A 111 -24.60 26.06 11.01
CA GLY A 111 -24.92 25.78 12.43
C GLY A 111 -23.88 24.93 13.17
N PHE A 112 -22.85 24.45 12.48
CA PHE A 112 -21.70 23.79 13.10
C PHE A 112 -20.46 24.70 13.07
N THR A 113 -19.63 24.64 14.11
CA THR A 113 -18.35 25.38 14.18
C THR A 113 -17.29 24.80 13.25
N ALA A 114 -17.39 23.52 12.89
CA ALA A 114 -16.47 22.83 12.00
C ALA A 114 -17.12 22.55 10.64
N ASP A 115 -16.32 22.60 9.57
CA ASP A 115 -16.80 22.38 8.20
C ASP A 115 -17.07 20.89 7.88
N LYS A 116 -16.43 19.98 8.60
CA LYS A 116 -16.49 18.53 8.35
C LYS A 116 -16.41 17.73 9.63
N ALA A 117 -17.00 16.53 9.62
CA ALA A 117 -16.79 15.51 10.64
C ALA A 117 -16.58 14.13 10.01
N GLU A 118 -15.83 13.28 10.70
CA GLU A 118 -15.70 11.87 10.35
C GLU A 118 -16.75 11.05 11.10
N PHE A 119 -17.61 10.36 10.36
CA PHE A 119 -18.58 9.40 10.92
C PHE A 119 -18.03 7.98 10.75
N SER A 120 -18.24 7.12 11.74
CA SER A 120 -17.84 5.72 11.69
C SER A 120 -19.05 4.80 11.85
N ALA A 121 -19.06 3.69 11.13
CA ALA A 121 -20.11 2.68 11.20
C ALA A 121 -19.51 1.27 11.16
N MET A 122 -20.22 0.30 11.76
CA MET A 122 -19.91 -1.12 11.64
C MET A 122 -20.97 -1.80 10.77
N ILE A 123 -20.52 -2.52 9.74
CA ILE A 123 -21.38 -3.33 8.88
C ILE A 123 -21.21 -4.79 9.30
N VAL A 124 -22.31 -5.49 9.55
CA VAL A 124 -22.34 -6.92 9.85
C VAL A 124 -22.60 -7.68 8.55
N ILE A 125 -21.70 -8.59 8.20
CA ILE A 125 -21.74 -9.36 6.95
C ILE A 125 -21.84 -10.84 7.30
N PRO A 126 -23.03 -11.44 7.22
CA PRO A 126 -23.22 -12.86 7.48
C PRO A 126 -22.73 -13.72 6.31
N LEU A 127 -22.20 -14.90 6.62
CA LEU A 127 -21.69 -15.87 5.64
C LEU A 127 -22.73 -16.92 5.24
N ASN A 128 -23.82 -17.06 5.99
CA ASN A 128 -24.88 -18.04 5.78
C ASN A 128 -26.05 -17.53 4.92
N GLY A 129 -25.92 -16.35 4.31
CA GLY A 129 -26.97 -15.77 3.47
C GLY A 129 -28.16 -15.18 4.24
N GLU A 130 -28.09 -15.07 5.57
CA GLU A 130 -29.05 -14.27 6.32
C GLU A 130 -29.03 -12.83 5.79
N LYS A 131 -30.15 -12.36 5.26
CA LYS A 131 -30.26 -10.95 4.90
C LYS A 131 -30.30 -10.13 6.19
N HIS A 132 -29.51 -9.07 6.26
CA HIS A 132 -29.71 -8.05 7.28
C HIS A 132 -31.08 -7.41 7.03
N ASN A 133 -32.09 -7.81 7.79
CA ASN A 133 -33.30 -7.02 7.89
C ASN A 133 -32.96 -5.80 8.74
N PRO A 134 -33.26 -4.57 8.25
CA PRO A 134 -33.15 -3.41 9.11
C PRO A 134 -34.02 -3.63 10.35
N PRO A 135 -33.59 -3.18 11.55
CA PRO A 135 -34.48 -3.14 12.69
C PRO A 135 -35.74 -2.36 12.31
N ASP A 136 -36.90 -2.81 12.81
CA ASP A 136 -38.15 -2.07 12.63
C ASP A 136 -37.92 -0.60 13.01
N PRO A 137 -38.51 0.36 12.26
CA PRO A 137 -38.42 1.76 12.64
C PRO A 137 -38.84 1.90 14.10
N ALA A 138 -38.04 2.63 14.87
CA ALA A 138 -38.39 2.94 16.25
C ALA A 138 -39.79 3.58 16.29
N PRO A 139 -40.62 3.27 17.30
CA PRO A 139 -41.98 3.79 17.42
C PRO A 139 -42.02 5.32 17.49
#